data_AF-A0A074S078-F1
#
_entry.id   AF-A0A074S078-F1
#
_cell.length_a   1.000
_cell.length_b   1.000
_cell.length_c   1.000
_cell.angle_alpha   90.00
_cell.angle_beta   90.00
_cell.angle_gamma   90.00
#
_symmetry.space_group_name_H-M   'P 1'
#
loop_
_entity.id
_entity.type
_entity.pdbx_description
1 polymer ?
#
loop_
_entity_poly.entity_id
_entity_poly.type
_entity_poly.pdbx_seq_one_letter_code
_entity_poly.pdbx_strand_id
1 'polypeptide(L)'
;MASALRIPIHGLKSLPKSTSGVLNDSKSLFAVLSRLPNDGVGQRVTQPRWGAKGIQNSYYTVTRVRLRANGTTGDAYGAYTWKGKLLSNGKEQRMRGGHKYAWKHITGHTEPVAPTLQST
;
A
#
# COMPACT_ATOMS: atom_id res chain seq x y z
N MET A 1 63.81 5.82 -21.78
CA MET A 1 63.32 5.27 -20.50
C MET A 1 62.07 6.05 -20.11
N ALA A 2 60.89 5.61 -20.55
CA ALA A 2 59.63 6.29 -20.32
C ALA A 2 59.08 5.92 -18.93
N SER A 3 58.83 6.90 -18.07
CA SER A 3 58.13 6.69 -16.80
C SER A 3 57.10 7.79 -16.62
N ALA A 4 55.85 7.49 -16.97
CA ALA A 4 54.69 8.32 -16.70
C ALA A 4 53.88 7.65 -15.59
N LEU A 5 53.88 8.23 -14.40
CA LEU A 5 52.93 7.87 -13.34
C LEU A 5 51.86 8.95 -13.27
N ARG A 6 50.81 8.76 -14.08
CA ARG A 6 49.55 9.50 -14.00
C ARG A 6 48.75 8.99 -12.81
N ILE A 7 48.30 9.93 -11.97
CA ILE A 7 47.29 9.71 -10.92
C ILE A 7 45.93 9.53 -11.60
N PRO A 8 45.08 8.56 -11.22
CA PRO A 8 43.65 8.66 -11.42
C PRO A 8 42.92 8.91 -10.08
N ILE A 9 42.45 10.15 -9.89
CA ILE A 9 41.41 10.49 -8.91
C ILE A 9 40.09 10.54 -9.68
N HIS A 10 39.44 9.40 -9.87
CA HIS A 10 38.07 9.37 -10.40
C HIS A 10 37.26 8.25 -9.74
N GLY A 11 36.08 8.62 -9.21
CA GLY A 11 34.97 7.66 -9.10
C GLY A 11 34.33 7.49 -7.72
N LEU A 12 33.54 8.47 -7.32
CA LEU A 12 32.17 8.33 -6.83
C LEU A 12 31.77 7.00 -6.14
N LYS A 13 31.55 7.10 -4.82
CA LYS A 13 30.41 6.57 -4.05
C LYS A 13 29.66 5.38 -4.71
N SER A 14 30.04 4.16 -4.38
CA SER A 14 29.08 3.06 -4.40
C SER A 14 28.58 2.81 -2.97
N LEU A 15 27.45 3.46 -2.63
CA LEU A 15 26.61 2.93 -1.56
C LEU A 15 26.22 1.50 -1.98
N PRO A 16 26.33 0.48 -1.11
CA PRO A 16 25.80 -0.82 -1.44
C PRO A 16 24.32 -0.65 -1.74
N LYS A 17 23.96 -0.94 -3.00
CA LYS A 17 22.60 -1.09 -3.50
C LYS A 17 21.84 -1.88 -2.45
N SER A 18 20.90 -1.22 -1.76
CA SER A 18 20.06 -1.82 -0.73
C SER A 18 19.62 -3.17 -1.27
N THR A 19 20.19 -4.22 -0.67
CA THR A 19 19.89 -5.59 -1.00
C THR A 19 18.41 -5.73 -0.78
N SER A 20 17.69 -5.81 -1.90
CA SER A 20 16.32 -6.30 -1.98
C SER A 20 16.37 -7.77 -1.57
N GLY A 21 16.65 -8.01 -0.30
CA GLY A 21 16.76 -9.31 0.32
C GLY A 21 15.37 -9.87 0.39
N VAL A 22 15.10 -10.84 -0.48
CA VAL A 22 13.86 -11.61 -0.54
C VAL A 22 12.65 -10.72 -0.80
N LEU A 23 12.24 -10.65 -2.08
CA LEU A 23 10.96 -10.09 -2.48
C LEU A 23 9.84 -10.87 -1.79
N ASN A 24 9.52 -10.45 -0.56
CA ASN A 24 8.21 -10.68 -0.02
C ASN A 24 7.29 -9.85 -0.94
N ASP A 25 6.70 -10.49 -1.95
CA ASP A 25 5.67 -9.90 -2.83
C ASP A 25 4.43 -9.41 -2.04
N SER A 26 4.45 -9.62 -0.73
CA SER A 26 3.64 -8.94 0.27
C SER A 26 4.02 -7.46 0.43
N LYS A 27 3.62 -6.61 -0.52
CA LYS A 27 3.79 -5.16 -0.39
C LYS A 27 3.06 -4.65 0.86
N SER A 28 3.78 -3.92 1.72
CA SER A 28 3.21 -3.27 2.90
C SER A 28 2.16 -2.23 2.48
N LEU A 29 1.27 -1.85 3.42
CA LEU A 29 0.30 -0.77 3.20
C LEU A 29 0.99 0.50 2.73
N PHE A 30 2.05 0.92 3.41
CA PHE A 30 2.75 2.16 3.12
C PHE A 30 3.43 2.13 1.75
N ALA A 31 4.00 0.99 1.36
CA ALA A 31 4.61 0.83 0.05
C ALA A 31 3.58 0.79 -1.10
N VAL A 32 2.33 0.42 -0.81
CA VAL A 32 1.21 0.54 -1.77
C VAL A 32 0.78 2.00 -1.87
N LEU A 33 0.53 2.64 -0.73
CA LEU A 33 0.06 4.03 -0.65
C LEU A 33 1.06 5.02 -1.27
N SER A 34 2.35 4.84 -1.06
CA SER A 34 3.40 5.72 -1.61
C SER A 34 3.51 5.72 -3.13
N ARG A 35 2.91 4.72 -3.80
CA ARG A 35 2.87 4.61 -5.26
C ARG A 35 1.60 5.19 -5.87
N LEU A 36 0.61 5.51 -5.04
CA LEU A 36 -0.67 6.03 -5.47
C LEU A 36 -0.64 7.57 -5.46
N PRO A 37 -1.45 8.23 -6.30
CA PRO A 37 -1.59 9.68 -6.24
C PRO A 37 -2.14 10.10 -4.88
N ASN A 38 -1.65 11.24 -4.38
CA ASN A 38 -2.03 11.80 -3.08
C ASN A 38 -1.93 10.78 -1.92
N ASP A 39 -0.85 10.00 -1.90
CA ASP A 39 -0.59 8.92 -0.93
C ASP A 39 -1.74 7.90 -0.80
N GLY A 40 -2.56 7.76 -1.85
CA GLY A 40 -3.71 6.87 -1.87
C GLY A 40 -4.92 7.36 -1.08
N VAL A 41 -4.99 8.64 -0.69
CA VAL A 41 -6.22 9.21 -0.10
C VAL A 41 -7.39 9.11 -1.08
N GLY A 42 -8.54 8.66 -0.59
CA GLY A 42 -9.74 8.35 -1.39
C GLY A 42 -9.71 6.97 -2.05
N GLN A 43 -8.56 6.29 -2.05
CA GLN A 43 -8.44 4.96 -2.65
C GLN A 43 -8.90 3.86 -1.70
N ARG A 44 -9.34 2.73 -2.27
CA ARG A 44 -9.73 1.54 -1.52
C ARG A 44 -8.59 0.54 -1.50
N VAL A 45 -8.30 -0.01 -0.32
CA VAL A 45 -7.28 -1.03 -0.14
C VAL A 45 -7.83 -2.20 0.66
N THR A 46 -7.36 -3.40 0.34
CA THR A 46 -7.83 -4.64 0.94
C THR A 46 -6.67 -5.55 1.33
N GLN A 47 -6.97 -6.53 2.17
CA GLN A 47 -6.06 -7.59 2.52
C GLN A 47 -6.46 -8.85 1.74
N PRO A 48 -5.61 -9.40 0.85
CA PRO A 48 -5.87 -10.62 0.08
C PRO A 48 -6.28 -11.82 0.92
N ARG A 49 -5.81 -11.88 2.17
CA ARG A 49 -6.20 -12.92 3.14
C ARG A 49 -7.71 -12.93 3.45
N TRP A 50 -8.41 -11.82 3.27
CA TRP A 50 -9.86 -11.78 3.42
C TRP A 50 -10.53 -12.52 2.26
N GLY A 51 -10.07 -12.26 1.03
CA GLY A 51 -10.50 -13.01 -0.16
C GLY A 51 -10.24 -14.51 -0.04
N ALA A 52 -9.05 -14.91 0.44
CA ALA A 52 -8.71 -16.31 0.70
C ALA A 52 -9.61 -17.00 1.75
N LYS A 53 -10.31 -16.22 2.59
CA LYS A 53 -11.27 -16.70 3.59
C LYS A 53 -12.73 -16.59 3.11
N GLY A 54 -12.97 -16.30 1.84
CA GLY A 54 -14.31 -16.05 1.31
C GLY A 54 -14.96 -14.76 1.85
N ILE A 55 -14.18 -13.88 2.47
CA ILE A 55 -14.67 -12.60 3.00
C ILE A 55 -14.54 -11.56 1.90
N GLN A 56 -15.63 -11.42 1.15
CA GLN A 56 -15.76 -10.43 0.08
C GLN A 56 -16.26 -9.09 0.61
N ASN A 57 -16.18 -8.05 -0.21
CA ASN A 57 -16.66 -6.69 0.10
C ASN A 57 -16.07 -6.11 1.41
N SER A 58 -14.83 -6.48 1.73
CA SER A 58 -14.09 -5.98 2.88
C SER A 58 -12.88 -5.19 2.41
N TYR A 59 -12.82 -3.92 2.79
CA TYR A 59 -11.78 -2.98 2.39
C TYR A 59 -11.73 -1.78 3.35
N TYR A 60 -10.62 -1.06 3.32
CA TYR A 60 -10.53 0.27 3.91
C TYR A 60 -10.59 1.30 2.79
N THR A 61 -11.40 2.34 2.96
CA THR A 61 -11.32 3.57 2.16
C THR A 61 -10.38 4.52 2.89
N VAL A 62 -9.24 4.82 2.29
CA VAL A 62 -8.18 5.63 2.90
C VAL A 62 -8.64 7.09 3.00
N THR A 63 -8.60 7.68 4.18
CA THR A 63 -9.01 9.08 4.43
C THR A 63 -7.83 9.98 4.71
N ARG A 64 -6.83 9.47 5.43
CA ARG A 64 -5.66 10.25 5.85
C ARG A 64 -4.44 9.37 5.96
N VAL A 65 -3.33 9.86 5.42
CA VAL A 65 -2.06 9.14 5.42
C VAL A 65 -0.95 10.06 5.90
N ARG A 66 -0.04 9.53 6.69
CA ARG A 66 1.21 10.17 7.10
C ARG A 66 2.35 9.21 6.84
N LEU A 67 2.87 9.26 5.61
CA LEU A 67 4.04 8.46 5.23
C LEU A 67 5.32 9.05 5.81
N ARG A 68 6.28 8.18 6.09
CA ARG A 68 7.62 8.52 6.58
C ARG A 68 8.64 7.64 5.86
N ALA A 69 9.92 8.04 5.91
CA ALA A 69 11.02 7.28 5.30
C ALA A 69 10.70 6.86 3.85
N ASN A 70 10.24 7.83 3.03
CA ASN A 70 9.88 7.65 1.63
C ASN A 70 8.84 6.55 1.37
N GLY A 71 7.84 6.42 2.25
CA GLY A 71 6.76 5.44 2.10
C GLY A 71 7.10 4.03 2.59
N THR A 72 8.21 3.88 3.32
CA THR A 72 8.56 2.61 3.97
C THR A 72 7.68 2.37 5.19
N THR A 73 7.45 3.41 6.00
CA THR A 73 6.71 3.39 7.27
C THR A 73 5.67 4.51 7.28
N GLY A 74 4.73 4.46 8.21
CA GLY A 74 3.80 5.57 8.41
C GLY A 74 2.62 5.26 9.30
N ASP A 75 1.66 6.16 9.26
CA ASP A 75 0.34 6.00 9.85
C ASP A 75 -0.71 6.20 8.76
N ALA A 76 -1.68 5.29 8.68
CA ALA A 76 -2.78 5.37 7.73
C ALA A 76 -4.10 5.22 8.47
N TYR A 77 -5.07 6.03 8.08
CA TYR A 77 -6.42 6.07 8.61
C TYR A 77 -7.40 5.89 7.46
N GLY A 78 -8.52 5.24 7.75
CA GLY A 78 -9.55 5.02 6.75
C GLY A 78 -10.86 4.54 7.34
N ALA A 79 -11.93 4.70 6.56
CA ALA A 79 -13.23 4.14 6.88
C ALA A 79 -13.21 2.63 6.57
N TYR A 80 -13.61 1.81 7.54
CA TYR A 80 -13.57 0.36 7.42
C TYR A 80 -14.89 -0.17 6.89
N THR A 81 -14.86 -0.84 5.74
CA THR A 81 -16.01 -1.59 5.22
C THR A 81 -15.76 -3.08 5.42
N TRP A 82 -16.70 -3.77 6.05
CA TRP A 82 -16.63 -5.20 6.30
C TRP A 82 -17.86 -5.90 5.74
N LYS A 83 -17.64 -6.85 4.82
CA LYS A 83 -18.73 -7.61 4.16
C LYS A 83 -19.84 -6.69 3.62
N GLY A 84 -19.44 -5.57 3.00
CA GLY A 84 -20.34 -4.56 2.44
C GLY A 84 -20.98 -3.60 3.45
N LYS A 85 -20.73 -3.76 4.76
CA LYS A 85 -21.24 -2.85 5.79
C LYS A 85 -20.16 -1.87 6.21
N LEU A 86 -20.48 -0.58 6.22
CA LEU A 86 -19.59 0.45 6.74
C LEU A 86 -19.56 0.37 8.28
N LEU A 87 -18.37 0.18 8.85
CA LEU A 87 -18.17 0.08 10.29
C LEU A 87 -17.91 1.46 10.92
N SER A 88 -18.14 1.53 12.24
CA SER A 88 -17.92 2.71 13.09
C SER A 88 -18.60 3.97 12.58
N ASN A 89 -19.79 3.81 11.99
CA ASN A 89 -20.60 4.91 11.44
C ASN A 89 -19.82 5.77 10.43
N GLY A 90 -18.89 5.16 9.69
CA GLY A 90 -18.03 5.88 8.73
C GLY A 90 -16.91 6.70 9.35
N LYS A 91 -16.72 6.65 10.69
CA LYS A 91 -15.58 7.31 11.33
C LYS A 91 -14.27 6.67 10.88
N GLU A 92 -13.30 7.52 10.56
CA GLU A 92 -11.97 7.05 10.21
C GLU A 92 -11.32 6.32 11.39
N GLN A 93 -10.64 5.22 11.08
CA GLN A 93 -9.92 4.42 12.06
C GLN A 93 -8.50 4.17 11.59
N ARG A 94 -7.58 4.03 12.56
CA ARG A 94 -6.20 3.66 12.26
C ARG A 94 -6.16 2.26 11.68
N MET A 95 -5.58 2.14 10.49
CA MET A 95 -5.40 0.87 9.80
C MET A 95 -4.27 0.07 10.46
N ARG A 96 -4.62 -1.05 11.09
CA ARG A 96 -3.66 -1.89 11.81
C ARG A 96 -2.96 -2.87 10.89
N GLY A 97 -1.71 -3.21 11.23
CA GLY A 97 -0.94 -4.22 10.50
C GLY A 97 -0.41 -3.76 9.14
N GLY A 98 -0.07 -2.48 9.00
CA GLY A 98 0.44 -1.91 7.74
C GLY A 98 1.65 -2.68 7.17
N HIS A 99 2.58 -3.11 8.03
CA HIS A 99 3.74 -3.93 7.63
C HIS A 99 3.48 -5.44 7.62
N LYS A 100 2.38 -5.88 8.25
CA LYS A 100 2.15 -7.30 8.53
C LYS A 100 1.49 -8.02 7.36
N TYR A 101 0.67 -7.31 6.59
CA TYR A 101 -0.16 -7.92 5.56
C TYR A 101 0.28 -7.49 4.16
N ALA A 102 0.03 -8.35 3.19
CA ALA A 102 0.21 -8.08 1.78
C ALA A 102 -0.91 -7.18 1.26
N TRP A 103 -0.88 -5.88 1.56
CA TRP A 103 -1.96 -4.97 1.16
C TRP A 103 -2.06 -4.86 -0.37
N LYS A 104 -3.28 -4.73 -0.88
CA LYS A 104 -3.54 -4.50 -2.31
C LYS A 104 -4.50 -3.33 -2.49
N HIS A 105 -4.20 -2.49 -3.47
CA HIS A 105 -5.13 -1.49 -3.98
C HIS A 105 -6.22 -2.17 -4.80
N ILE A 106 -7.46 -1.74 -4.62
CA ILE A 106 -8.59 -2.19 -5.43
C ILE A 106 -8.69 -1.22 -6.61
N THR A 107 -8.17 -1.64 -7.76
CA THR A 107 -8.32 -0.91 -9.02
C THR A 107 -9.72 -1.18 -9.58
N GLY A 108 -10.69 -0.33 -9.25
CA GLY A 108 -12.01 -0.38 -9.85
C GLY A 108 -13.13 0.10 -8.95
N HIS A 109 -14.19 0.61 -9.60
CA HIS A 109 -15.49 0.81 -8.99
C HIS A 109 -16.15 -0.55 -8.77
N THR A 110 -15.75 -1.29 -7.75
CA THR A 110 -16.68 -2.24 -7.15
C THR A 110 -17.68 -1.40 -6.36
N GLU A 111 -18.62 -0.79 -7.09
CA GLU A 111 -19.96 -0.54 -6.58
C GLU A 111 -20.38 -1.86 -5.90
N PRO A 112 -20.81 -1.84 -4.62
CA PRO A 112 -21.57 -2.97 -4.13
C PRO A 112 -22.77 -3.04 -5.07
N VAL A 113 -22.82 -4.05 -5.94
CA VAL A 113 -24.06 -4.40 -6.62
C VAL A 113 -25.09 -4.52 -5.51
N ALA A 114 -25.88 -3.46 -5.32
CA ALA A 114 -27.10 -3.54 -4.57
C ALA A 114 -27.86 -4.71 -5.19
N PRO A 115 -28.50 -5.60 -4.40
CA PRO A 115 -29.40 -6.57 -4.98
C PRO A 115 -30.47 -5.76 -5.71
N THR A 116 -30.32 -5.59 -7.03
CA THR A 116 -31.30 -4.94 -7.88
C THR A 116 -32.53 -5.83 -7.75
N LEU A 117 -33.49 -5.36 -6.96
CA LEU A 117 -34.80 -5.98 -6.86
C LEU A 117 -35.31 -6.08 -8.30
N GLN A 118 -35.50 -7.32 -8.77
CA GLN A 118 -36.18 -7.59 -10.01
C GLN A 118 -37.59 -7.00 -9.88
N SER A 119 -37.86 -5.93 -10.62
CA SER A 119 -39.22 -5.43 -10.80
C SER A 119 -39.94 -6.37 -11.76
N THR A 120 -41.03 -6.92 -11.24
CA THR A 120 -42.07 -7.74 -11.90
C THR A 120 -42.67 -7.03 -13.10
#